data_AF-A0A519ZBF8-F1
#
_entry.id   AF-A0A519ZBF8-F1
#
_cell.length_a   1.000
_cell.length_b   1.000
_cell.length_c   1.000
_cell.angle_alpha   90.00
_cell.angle_beta   90.00
_cell.angle_gamma   90.00
#
_symmetry.space_group_name_H-M   'P 1'
#
loop_
_entity.id
_entity.type
_entity.pdbx_description
1 polymer ?
#
loop_
_entity_poly.entity_id
_entity_poly.type
_entity_poly.pdbx_seq_one_letter_code
_entity_poly.pdbx_strand_id
1 'polypeptide(L)'
;MSLNERKSAVRYSISFKQMIVKELEVEGLTIGYLQRKYGIRGSETISRWVKAFGHHHLLKTIIRVETVDEKNRLKQLEEENKRLKLALADAFMAKDCLEGVIDLANKEFKTDLKKNFGDKSVQAGKQSTR
;
A
#
# COMPACT_ATOMS: atom_id res chain seq x y z
N MET A 1 -36.67 53.01 -6.24
CA MET A 1 -35.21 53.23 -6.30
C MET A 1 -34.57 52.32 -5.26
N SER A 2 -33.98 51.20 -5.68
CA SER A 2 -33.33 50.25 -4.75
C SER A 2 -32.00 50.83 -4.27
N LEU A 3 -31.84 50.96 -2.95
CA LEU A 3 -30.60 51.41 -2.32
C LEU A 3 -29.62 50.24 -2.27
N ASN A 4 -28.48 50.44 -2.93
CA ASN A 4 -27.39 49.49 -3.02
C ASN A 4 -26.74 49.33 -1.64
N GLU A 5 -27.16 48.32 -0.87
CA GLU A 5 -26.52 47.94 0.40
C GLU A 5 -25.07 47.54 0.15
N ARG A 6 -24.13 48.43 0.46
CA ARG A 6 -22.70 48.13 0.43
C ARG A 6 -22.40 47.16 1.57
N LYS A 7 -22.28 45.88 1.26
CA LYS A 7 -21.78 44.86 2.20
C LYS A 7 -20.43 45.32 2.76
N SER A 8 -20.34 45.51 4.07
CA SER A 8 -19.10 45.83 4.77
C SER A 8 -18.04 44.76 4.48
N ALA A 9 -16.95 45.13 3.83
CA ALA A 9 -15.87 44.19 3.51
C ALA A 9 -15.07 43.87 4.79
N VAL A 10 -15.24 42.66 5.32
CA VAL A 10 -14.45 42.17 6.46
C VAL A 10 -13.00 41.98 5.99
N ARG A 11 -12.06 42.71 6.60
CA ARG A 11 -10.63 42.61 6.31
C ARG A 11 -9.94 41.80 7.41
N TYR A 12 -9.33 40.69 7.02
CA TYR A 12 -8.53 39.85 7.90
C TYR A 12 -7.05 40.24 7.84
N SER A 13 -6.37 40.23 8.98
CA SER A 13 -4.92 40.47 9.07
C SER A 13 -4.14 39.35 8.38
N ILE A 14 -2.92 39.64 7.91
CA ILE A 14 -2.08 38.66 7.21
C ILE A 14 -1.69 37.50 8.15
N SER A 15 -1.35 37.81 9.40
CA SER A 15 -1.00 36.82 10.43
C SER A 15 -2.14 35.84 10.69
N PHE A 16 -3.38 36.33 10.76
CA PHE A 16 -4.56 35.49 10.93
C PHE A 16 -4.77 34.54 9.74
N LYS A 17 -4.59 35.05 8.51
CA LYS A 17 -4.69 34.20 7.32
C LYS A 17 -3.60 33.12 7.30
N GLN A 18 -2.37 33.46 7.67
CA GLN A 18 -1.27 32.49 7.76
C GLN A 18 -1.49 31.44 8.85
N MET A 19 -2.02 31.83 10.02
CA MET A 19 -2.36 30.91 11.08
C MET A 19 -3.36 29.84 10.60
N ILE A 20 -4.41 30.25 9.91
CA ILE A 20 -5.43 29.33 9.37
C ILE A 20 -4.86 28.40 8.30
N VAL A 21 -3.95 28.89 7.44
CA VAL A 21 -3.30 28.05 6.42
C VAL A 21 -2.35 27.03 7.08
N LYS A 22 -1.63 27.42 8.13
CA LYS A 22 -0.77 26.50 8.89
C LYS A 22 -1.58 25.45 9.66
N GLU A 23 -2.69 25.83 10.25
CA GLU A 23 -3.61 24.90 10.94
C GLU A 23 -4.23 23.91 9.95
N LEU A 24 -4.55 24.35 8.73
CA LEU A 24 -4.98 23.48 7.63
C LEU A 24 -3.89 22.46 7.25
N GLU A 25 -2.63 22.87 7.22
CA GLU A 25 -1.48 22.02 6.89
C GLU A 25 -1.17 20.99 7.98
N VAL A 26 -1.23 21.39 9.25
CA VAL A 26 -0.86 20.54 10.40
C VAL A 26 -2.00 19.62 10.81
N GLU A 27 -3.24 20.13 10.90
CA GLU A 27 -4.37 19.36 11.43
C GLU A 27 -5.14 18.59 10.34
N GLY A 28 -4.84 18.81 9.05
CA GLY A 28 -5.50 18.11 7.94
C GLY A 28 -7.01 18.36 7.87
N LEU A 29 -7.48 19.47 8.43
CA LEU A 29 -8.90 19.78 8.56
C LEU A 29 -9.54 20.17 7.23
N THR A 30 -10.86 20.00 7.13
CA THR A 30 -11.62 20.48 5.96
C THR A 30 -11.85 21.99 6.05
N ILE A 31 -11.79 22.69 4.90
CA ILE A 31 -12.03 24.14 4.81
C ILE A 31 -13.37 24.55 5.45
N GLY A 32 -14.42 23.75 5.26
CA GLY A 32 -15.74 24.00 5.85
C GLY A 32 -15.77 23.89 7.38
N TYR A 33 -14.86 23.14 7.99
CA TYR A 33 -14.72 23.09 9.45
C TYR A 33 -14.08 24.38 9.99
N LEU A 34 -12.98 24.83 9.38
CA LEU A 34 -12.32 26.07 9.75
C LEU A 34 -13.24 27.29 9.59
N GLN A 35 -14.10 27.29 8.59
CA GLN A 35 -15.12 28.33 8.41
C GLN A 35 -16.09 28.41 9.58
N ARG A 36 -16.58 27.26 10.07
CA ARG A 36 -17.49 27.22 11.22
C ARG A 36 -16.75 27.60 12.51
N LYS A 37 -15.54 27.08 12.72
CA LYS A 37 -14.71 27.35 13.90
C LYS A 37 -14.40 28.84 14.06
N TYR A 38 -14.03 29.51 12.96
CA TYR A 38 -13.61 30.91 12.97
C TYR A 38 -14.68 31.91 12.47
N GLY A 39 -15.91 31.45 12.23
CA GLY A 39 -17.03 32.31 11.80
C GLY A 39 -16.85 32.98 10.44
N ILE A 40 -16.06 32.39 9.54
CA ILE A 40 -15.76 32.95 8.22
C ILE A 40 -16.93 32.68 7.27
N ARG A 41 -17.67 33.73 6.92
CA ARG A 41 -18.91 33.64 6.12
C ARG A 41 -18.68 33.25 4.64
N GLY A 42 -17.48 33.44 4.11
CA GLY A 42 -17.20 33.19 2.70
C GLY A 42 -16.66 31.79 2.44
N SER A 43 -17.41 30.99 1.67
CA SER A 43 -17.05 29.61 1.31
C SER A 43 -15.73 29.50 0.56
N GLU A 44 -15.38 30.51 -0.24
CA GLU A 44 -14.12 30.56 -1.00
C GLU A 44 -13.01 31.34 -0.30
N THR A 45 -13.29 32.03 0.81
CA THR A 45 -12.36 33.00 1.42
C THR A 45 -11.05 32.33 1.85
N ILE A 46 -11.13 31.18 2.52
CA ILE A 46 -9.96 30.40 2.93
C ILE A 46 -9.23 29.84 1.70
N SER A 47 -9.97 29.34 0.70
CA SER A 47 -9.39 28.83 -0.55
C SER A 47 -8.56 29.90 -1.27
N ARG A 48 -9.05 31.15 -1.32
CA ARG A 48 -8.29 32.28 -1.89
C ARG A 48 -7.02 32.59 -1.09
N TRP A 49 -7.04 32.48 0.25
CA TRP A 49 -5.82 32.66 1.05
C TRP A 49 -4.81 31.59 0.75
N VAL A 50 -5.22 30.32 0.72
CA VAL A 50 -4.35 29.19 0.43
C VAL A 50 -3.69 29.33 -0.95
N LYS A 51 -4.43 29.78 -1.99
CA LYS A 51 -3.85 30.13 -3.32
C LYS A 51 -2.85 31.27 -3.22
N ALA A 52 -3.20 32.33 -2.50
CA ALA A 52 -2.36 33.53 -2.36
C ALA A 52 -1.04 33.24 -1.63
N PHE A 53 -1.02 32.30 -0.69
CA PHE A 53 0.20 31.85 -0.01
C PHE A 53 0.95 30.72 -0.74
N GLY A 54 0.51 30.34 -1.95
CA GLY A 54 1.23 29.36 -2.77
C GLY A 54 0.98 27.89 -2.39
N HIS A 55 0.15 27.61 -1.39
CA HIS A 55 -0.16 26.25 -0.91
C HIS A 55 -1.23 25.56 -1.77
N HIS A 56 -1.06 25.59 -3.09
CA HIS A 56 -2.00 24.98 -4.05
C HIS A 56 -2.18 23.47 -3.84
N HIS A 57 -1.19 22.81 -3.23
CA HIS A 57 -1.26 21.40 -2.84
C HIS A 57 -2.31 21.12 -1.74
N LEU A 58 -2.67 22.12 -0.91
CA LEU A 58 -3.72 21.99 0.12
C LEU A 58 -5.15 22.12 -0.45
N LEU A 59 -5.30 22.73 -1.64
CA LEU A 59 -6.61 22.92 -2.31
C LEU A 59 -6.91 21.86 -3.36
N LYS A 60 -5.88 21.19 -3.87
CA LYS A 60 -6.06 19.94 -4.58
C LYS A 60 -6.50 18.91 -3.56
N THR A 61 -7.80 18.94 -3.23
CA THR A 61 -8.49 17.85 -2.54
C THR A 61 -8.56 16.66 -3.48
N ILE A 62 -7.42 16.00 -3.64
CA ILE A 62 -7.32 14.56 -3.48
C ILE A 62 -6.19 14.37 -2.46
N ILE A 63 -6.38 14.90 -1.25
CA ILE A 63 -5.92 14.18 -0.07
C ILE A 63 -6.95 13.06 0.09
N ARG A 64 -6.90 12.09 -0.83
CA ARG A 64 -7.43 10.79 -0.51
C ARG A 64 -6.53 10.38 0.63
N VAL A 65 -7.08 10.36 1.84
CA VAL A 65 -6.57 9.51 2.90
C VAL A 65 -6.83 8.04 2.49
N GLU A 66 -6.44 7.67 1.27
CA GLU A 66 -5.66 6.46 1.05
C GLU A 66 -4.27 6.92 1.44
N THR A 67 -4.01 6.75 2.73
CA THR A 67 -2.73 6.92 3.39
C THR A 67 -1.56 6.66 2.43
N VAL A 68 -0.50 7.46 2.53
CA VAL A 68 0.80 7.13 1.93
C VAL A 68 1.19 5.66 2.22
N ASP A 69 0.71 5.12 3.36
CA ASP A 69 0.78 3.70 3.71
C ASP A 69 0.07 2.75 2.76
N GLU A 70 -1.12 3.05 2.21
CA GLU A 70 -1.85 2.11 1.34
C GLU A 70 -1.10 1.91 0.02
N LYS A 71 -0.52 2.97 -0.55
CA LYS A 71 0.31 2.88 -1.77
C LYS A 71 1.63 2.16 -1.49
N ASN A 72 2.23 2.37 -0.32
CA ASN A 72 3.42 1.63 0.08
C ASN A 72 3.11 0.15 0.31
N ARG A 73 1.95 -0.16 0.91
CA ARG A 73 1.46 -1.51 1.14
C ARG A 73 1.15 -2.23 -0.16
N LEU A 74 0.52 -1.56 -1.13
CA LEU A 74 0.28 -2.13 -2.46
C LEU A 74 1.59 -2.45 -3.17
N LYS A 75 2.58 -1.54 -3.12
CA LYS A 75 3.92 -1.81 -3.69
C LYS A 75 4.63 -2.97 -3.00
N GLN A 76 4.61 -3.00 -1.67
CA GLN A 76 5.18 -4.12 -0.89
C GLN A 76 4.50 -5.44 -1.24
N LEU A 77 3.16 -5.44 -1.32
CA LEU A 77 2.39 -6.63 -1.71
C LEU A 77 2.71 -7.06 -3.15
N GLU A 78 2.85 -6.13 -4.10
CA GLU A 78 3.25 -6.43 -5.47
C GLU A 78 4.66 -7.03 -5.54
N GLU A 79 5.61 -6.47 -4.79
CA GLU A 79 6.99 -6.99 -4.69
C GLU A 79 7.03 -8.39 -4.08
N GLU A 80 6.30 -8.62 -2.99
CA GLU A 80 6.15 -9.94 -2.37
C GLU A 80 5.49 -10.93 -3.33
N ASN A 81 4.43 -10.53 -4.04
CA ASN A 81 3.74 -11.39 -4.99
C ASN A 81 4.67 -11.81 -6.13
N LYS A 82 5.49 -10.87 -6.63
CA LYS A 82 6.49 -11.15 -7.65
C LYS A 82 7.56 -12.12 -7.14
N ARG A 83 8.09 -11.90 -5.93
CA ARG A 83 9.07 -12.79 -5.29
C ARG A 83 8.50 -14.21 -5.11
N LEU A 84 7.27 -14.33 -4.62
CA LEU A 84 6.60 -15.60 -4.41
C LEU A 84 6.36 -16.35 -5.73
N LYS A 85 5.93 -15.65 -6.78
CA LYS A 85 5.76 -16.25 -8.12
C LYS A 85 7.07 -16.79 -8.69
N LEU A 86 8.18 -16.07 -8.51
CA LEU A 86 9.50 -16.52 -8.94
C LEU A 86 9.94 -17.77 -8.16
N ALA A 87 9.87 -17.74 -6.83
CA ALA A 87 10.23 -18.89 -6.00
C ALA A 87 9.36 -20.13 -6.32
N LEU A 88 8.08 -19.92 -6.65
CA LEU A 88 7.18 -20.99 -7.07
C LEU A 88 7.60 -21.56 -8.42
N ALA A 89 7.94 -20.71 -9.40
CA ALA A 89 8.44 -21.16 -10.69
C ALA A 89 9.73 -21.98 -10.55
N ASP A 90 10.69 -21.51 -9.75
CA ASP A 90 11.94 -22.22 -9.48
C ASP A 90 11.69 -23.60 -8.85
N ALA A 91 10.76 -23.67 -7.88
CA ALA A 91 10.37 -24.93 -7.24
C ALA A 91 9.71 -25.91 -8.23
N PHE A 92 8.85 -25.42 -9.12
CA PHE A 92 8.25 -26.25 -10.16
C PHE A 92 9.30 -26.77 -11.15
N MET A 93 10.22 -25.91 -11.60
CA MET A 93 11.30 -26.35 -12.48
C MET A 93 12.19 -27.41 -11.82
N ALA A 94 12.54 -27.23 -10.55
CA ALA A 94 13.32 -28.23 -9.80
C ALA A 94 12.56 -29.56 -9.67
N LYS A 95 11.25 -29.50 -9.38
CA LYS A 95 10.38 -30.68 -9.31
C LYS A 95 10.37 -31.44 -10.64
N ASP A 96 10.17 -30.75 -11.75
CA ASP A 96 10.08 -31.37 -13.07
C ASP A 96 11.43 -32.02 -13.47
N CYS A 97 12.55 -31.35 -13.18
CA CYS A 97 13.88 -31.91 -13.36
C CYS A 97 14.08 -33.19 -12.53
N LEU A 98 13.67 -33.18 -11.25
CA LEU A 98 13.78 -34.35 -10.36
C LEU A 98 12.92 -35.51 -10.85
N GLU A 99 11.71 -35.23 -11.33
CA GLU A 99 10.85 -36.26 -11.95
C GLU A 99 11.52 -36.86 -13.19
N GLY A 100 12.13 -36.05 -14.05
CA GLY A 100 12.88 -36.53 -15.20
C GLY A 100 14.08 -37.40 -14.82
N VAL A 101 14.83 -37.04 -13.77
CA VAL A 101 15.94 -37.85 -13.25
C VAL A 101 15.45 -39.20 -12.75
N ILE A 102 14.34 -39.23 -12.02
CA ILE A 102 13.73 -40.47 -11.53
C ILE A 102 13.33 -41.36 -12.71
N ASP A 103 12.74 -40.79 -13.76
CA ASP A 103 12.30 -41.55 -14.92
C ASP A 103 13.48 -42.13 -15.72
N LEU A 104 14.59 -41.40 -15.85
CA LEU A 104 15.83 -41.91 -16.45
C LEU A 104 16.42 -43.05 -15.62
N ALA A 105 16.54 -42.88 -14.31
CA ALA A 105 17.03 -43.92 -13.42
C ALA A 105 16.16 -45.18 -13.46
N ASN A 106 14.83 -45.02 -13.50
CA ASN A 106 13.92 -46.15 -13.64
C ASN A 106 14.15 -46.92 -14.96
N LYS A 107 14.42 -46.21 -16.07
CA LYS A 107 14.72 -46.82 -17.37
C LYS A 107 16.06 -47.56 -17.36
N GLU A 108 17.12 -46.94 -16.84
CA GLU A 108 18.47 -47.53 -16.82
C GLU A 108 18.55 -48.76 -15.91
N PHE A 109 17.99 -48.66 -14.71
CA PHE A 109 18.09 -49.73 -13.71
C PHE A 109 16.93 -50.73 -13.77
N LYS A 110 15.95 -50.56 -14.68
CA LYS A 110 14.71 -51.35 -14.74
C LYS A 110 14.03 -51.49 -13.37
N THR A 111 14.12 -50.45 -12.55
CA THR A 111 13.52 -50.40 -11.21
C THR A 111 12.39 -49.38 -11.21
N ASP A 112 11.43 -49.57 -10.30
CA ASP A 112 10.33 -48.61 -10.10
C ASP A 112 10.60 -47.87 -8.78
N LEU A 113 11.50 -46.88 -8.84
CA LEU A 113 11.99 -46.17 -7.66
C LEU A 113 10.84 -45.51 -6.89
N LYS A 114 9.84 -44.96 -7.60
CA LYS A 114 8.63 -44.36 -6.96
C LYS A 114 7.87 -45.35 -6.08
N LYS A 115 7.95 -46.66 -6.33
CA LYS A 115 7.30 -47.71 -5.53
C LYS A 115 8.23 -48.37 -4.50
N ASN A 116 9.51 -48.49 -4.81
CA ASN A 116 10.45 -49.29 -4.01
C ASN A 116 11.16 -48.52 -2.88
N PHE A 117 10.97 -47.19 -2.77
CA PHE A 117 11.62 -46.39 -1.73
C PHE A 117 11.07 -46.59 -0.30
N GLY A 118 9.95 -47.29 -0.12
CA GLY A 118 9.30 -47.48 1.19
C GLY A 118 9.61 -48.77 1.95
N ASP A 119 10.04 -49.85 1.28
CA ASP A 119 9.96 -51.20 1.86
C ASP A 119 11.26 -51.74 2.49
N LYS A 120 12.44 -51.19 2.18
CA LYS A 120 13.73 -51.81 2.55
C LYS A 120 14.39 -51.29 3.83
N SER A 121 13.86 -50.27 4.50
CA SER A 121 14.44 -49.73 5.74
C SER A 121 14.00 -50.48 7.01
N VAL A 122 13.05 -51.41 6.94
CA VAL A 122 12.47 -52.10 8.12
C VAL A 122 13.19 -53.41 8.49
N GLN A 123 13.97 -54.02 7.58
CA GLN A 123 14.48 -55.39 7.79
C GLN A 123 15.95 -55.51 8.24
N ALA A 124 16.71 -54.41 8.36
CA ALA A 124 18.14 -54.47 8.72
C ALA A 124 18.44 -54.41 10.24
N GLY A 125 17.42 -54.42 11.11
CA GLY A 125 17.58 -54.23 12.57
C GLY A 125 17.39 -55.47 13.46
N LYS A 126 17.05 -56.64 12.91
CA LYS A 126 16.79 -57.85 13.70
C LYS A 126 17.63 -59.02 13.19
N GLN A 127 18.85 -59.16 13.71
CA GLN A 127 19.57 -60.42 13.98
C GLN A 127 21.07 -60.12 14.08
N SER A 128 21.51 -59.73 15.28
CA SER A 128 22.78 -60.16 15.86
C SER A 128 22.92 -59.51 17.23
N THR A 129 22.39 -60.15 18.26
CA THR A 129 22.93 -60.02 19.61
C THR A 129 22.92 -61.42 20.24
N ARG A 130 24.08 -61.69 20.82
CA ARG A 130 24.63 -62.92 21.36
C ARG A 130 23.76 -63.64 22.38
#